data_AF-A0A534J880-F1
#
_entry.id   AF-A0A534J880-F1
#
_cell.length_a   1.000
_cell.length_b   1.000
_cell.length_c   1.000
_cell.angle_alpha   90.00
_cell.angle_beta   90.00
_cell.angle_gamma   90.00
#
_symmetry.space_group_name_H-M   'P 1'
#
loop_
_entity.id
_entity.type
_entity.pdbx_description
1 polymer ?
#
loop_
_entity_poly.entity_id
_entity_poly.type
_entity_poly.pdbx_seq_one_letter_code
_entity_poly.pdbx_strand_id
1 'polypeptide(L)'
;MEDGLEDLAARIRACTRCRLHEGRTHAVPGDGPRDAKLFLVGEAPGRHEDEQGRPFVGASGRILDAVLERVGLARRDVFITNVVKCRPPENRKPRTDEITACRPYLVAQVRAVRPSVIVALGDTAVSGLLGPSVDLATARRSVRRFEETPVVATYHPAAALYNRRLTREIDADLTRAVRIARADRRRRTGKPRTSKPTKTALSSGCAVIDSGGRILLLRRADERIWGLPKGTVEPGETLEQTAVREVREETGLRVRILAPLTEIRYRFYSPRDDANVAKRVVYFLAERVGGRLKPEPGFDDVRWFTRADAVRRLHFDNDRNVVRRAFEALATPTGRTRGRGPAAKR
;
A
#
# COMPACT_ATOMS: atom_id res chain seq x y z
N MET A 1 3.63 -2.64 13.42
CA MET A 1 2.20 -2.48 13.09
C MET A 1 2.16 -1.59 11.87
N GLU A 2 1.48 -1.99 10.78
CA GLU A 2 1.21 -1.08 9.67
C GLU A 2 -0.08 -0.35 10.03
N ASP A 3 0.09 0.82 10.65
CA ASP A 3 -1.00 1.64 11.15
C ASP A 3 -1.86 2.15 9.98
N GLY A 4 -3.19 2.12 10.15
CA GLY A 4 -4.10 2.71 9.17
C GLY A 4 -3.88 4.21 9.03
N LEU A 5 -4.37 4.83 7.94
CA LEU A 5 -4.31 6.29 7.81
C LEU A 5 -5.05 7.01 8.95
N GLU A 6 -6.11 6.40 9.49
CA GLU A 6 -6.87 6.89 10.63
C GLU A 6 -6.03 6.86 11.91
N ASP A 7 -5.35 5.74 12.20
CA ASP A 7 -4.41 5.61 13.33
C ASP A 7 -3.26 6.62 13.21
N LEU A 8 -2.70 6.77 12.01
CA LEU A 8 -1.68 7.78 11.73
C LEU A 8 -2.21 9.19 11.97
N ALA A 9 -3.44 9.49 11.54
CA ALA A 9 -4.06 10.78 11.77
C ALA A 9 -4.28 11.05 13.26
N ALA A 10 -4.75 10.07 14.04
CA ALA A 10 -4.91 10.18 15.48
C ALA A 10 -3.56 10.48 16.17
N ARG A 11 -2.50 9.74 15.79
CA ARG A 11 -1.13 9.97 16.29
C ARG A 11 -0.57 11.34 15.91
N ILE A 12 -0.91 11.87 14.74
CA ILE A 12 -0.51 13.22 14.33
C ILE A 12 -1.23 14.27 15.18
N ARG A 13 -2.54 14.11 15.42
CA ARG A 13 -3.34 15.05 16.23
C ARG A 13 -2.84 15.15 17.67
N ALA A 14 -2.37 14.04 18.24
CA ALA A 14 -1.81 13.99 19.59
C ALA A 14 -0.29 14.29 19.67
N CYS A 15 0.39 14.57 18.55
CA CYS A 15 1.85 14.65 18.51
C CYS A 15 2.40 15.87 19.27
N THR A 16 3.47 15.67 20.04
CA THR A 16 4.23 16.72 20.76
C THR A 16 5.74 16.71 20.46
N ARG A 17 6.16 16.07 19.35
CA ARG A 17 7.58 15.83 19.02
C ARG A 17 8.42 17.07 18.68
N CYS A 18 7.79 18.23 18.47
CA CYS A 18 8.48 19.49 18.22
C CYS A 18 7.65 20.69 18.72
N ARG A 19 8.29 21.85 18.84
CA ARG A 19 7.70 23.11 19.35
C ARG A 19 6.41 23.56 18.66
N LEU A 20 6.16 23.13 17.42
CA LEU A 20 4.96 23.54 16.67
C LEU A 20 3.65 23.04 17.30
N HIS A 21 3.70 22.07 18.22
CA HIS A 21 2.50 21.60 18.91
C HIS A 21 1.91 22.63 19.88
N GLU A 22 2.72 23.56 20.38
CA GLU A 22 2.32 24.53 21.40
C GLU A 22 1.40 25.62 20.85
N GLY A 23 1.56 25.97 19.56
CA GLY A 23 0.86 27.09 18.92
C GLY A 23 -0.22 26.71 17.92
N ARG A 24 -0.49 25.41 17.72
CA ARG A 24 -1.53 24.96 16.77
C ARG A 24 -2.90 24.96 17.42
N THR A 25 -3.94 25.28 16.66
CA THR A 25 -5.33 24.97 17.05
C THR A 25 -5.63 23.50 16.72
N HIS A 26 -5.36 23.09 15.48
CA HIS A 26 -5.49 21.70 15.04
C HIS A 26 -4.28 21.27 14.23
N ALA A 27 -3.76 20.08 14.55
CA ALA A 27 -2.86 19.42 13.60
C ALA A 27 -3.63 19.07 12.33
N VAL A 28 -2.91 19.05 11.20
CA VAL A 28 -3.45 18.77 9.86
C VAL A 28 -2.74 17.54 9.31
N PRO A 29 -3.26 16.33 9.58
CA PRO A 29 -2.66 15.09 9.09
C PRO A 29 -2.58 15.03 7.56
N GLY A 30 -3.62 15.47 6.88
CA GLY A 30 -3.82 15.27 5.44
C GLY A 30 -5.25 14.81 5.16
N ASP A 31 -5.66 14.86 3.91
CA ASP A 31 -7.02 14.53 3.46
C ASP A 31 -6.96 13.80 2.11
N GLY A 32 -7.82 12.81 1.92
CA GLY A 32 -7.91 12.01 0.68
C GLY A 32 -7.95 10.49 0.90
N PRO A 33 -8.18 9.71 -0.17
CA PRO A 33 -8.40 8.28 -0.08
C PRO A 33 -7.11 7.49 0.11
N ARG A 34 -7.20 6.33 0.78
CA ARG A 34 -6.05 5.44 1.02
C ARG A 34 -5.42 4.90 -0.27
N ASP A 35 -6.19 4.79 -1.34
CA ASP A 35 -5.74 4.26 -2.63
C ASP A 35 -5.42 5.36 -3.67
N ALA A 36 -5.28 6.62 -3.23
CA ALA A 36 -4.94 7.76 -4.07
C ALA A 36 -3.69 7.49 -4.93
N LYS A 37 -3.79 7.79 -6.23
CA LYS A 37 -2.67 7.61 -7.17
C LYS A 37 -1.72 8.79 -7.22
N LEU A 38 -2.24 9.98 -6.92
CA LEU A 38 -1.43 11.18 -6.73
C LEU A 38 -1.43 11.57 -5.26
N PHE A 39 -0.24 11.86 -4.74
CA PHE A 39 -0.01 12.29 -3.37
C PHE A 39 0.67 13.66 -3.39
N LEU A 40 -0.04 14.70 -3.00
CA LEU A 40 0.42 16.09 -3.04
C LEU A 40 0.98 16.49 -1.67
N VAL A 41 2.16 17.11 -1.68
CA VAL A 41 2.86 17.52 -0.47
C VAL A 41 3.18 19.01 -0.54
N GLY A 42 2.60 19.81 0.34
CA GLY A 42 2.93 21.20 0.56
C GLY A 42 3.93 21.43 1.71
N GLU A 43 4.08 22.69 2.10
CA GLU A 43 5.03 23.12 3.12
C GLU A 43 4.52 22.85 4.54
N ALA A 44 3.47 23.57 4.95
CA ALA A 44 2.91 23.57 6.29
C ALA A 44 1.44 24.05 6.26
N PRO A 45 0.63 23.79 7.31
CA PRO A 45 -0.68 24.42 7.48
C PRO A 45 -0.55 25.94 7.60
N GLY A 46 -1.46 26.68 6.94
CA GLY A 46 -1.69 28.10 7.19
C GLY A 46 -2.76 28.30 8.27
N ARG A 47 -3.22 29.55 8.44
CA ARG A 47 -4.24 29.93 9.43
C ARG A 47 -5.54 29.13 9.29
N HIS A 48 -6.14 29.13 8.10
CA HIS A 48 -7.42 28.45 7.86
C HIS A 48 -7.29 26.92 7.98
N GLU A 49 -6.15 26.37 7.57
CA GLU A 49 -5.86 24.95 7.71
C GLU A 49 -5.75 24.53 9.17
N ASP A 50 -5.11 25.35 10.01
CA ASP A 50 -4.98 25.14 11.46
C ASP A 50 -6.34 25.25 12.16
N GLU A 51 -7.17 26.22 11.77
CA GLU A 51 -8.52 26.39 12.32
C GLU A 51 -9.44 25.22 11.95
N GLN A 52 -9.33 24.65 10.75
CA GLN A 52 -10.22 23.59 10.26
C GLN A 52 -9.65 22.17 10.40
N GLY A 53 -8.36 22.01 10.70
CA GLY A 53 -7.69 20.71 10.72
C GLY A 53 -7.57 20.04 9.35
N ARG A 54 -7.72 20.79 8.24
CA ARG A 54 -7.74 20.27 6.86
C ARG A 54 -6.71 20.99 5.98
N PRO A 55 -5.99 20.27 5.10
CA PRO A 55 -4.92 20.86 4.29
C PRO A 55 -5.48 21.70 3.14
N PHE A 56 -4.79 22.77 2.73
CA PHE A 56 -5.12 23.54 1.53
C PHE A 56 -6.61 23.95 1.43
N VAL A 57 -7.11 24.66 2.45
CA VAL A 57 -8.48 25.23 2.48
C VAL A 57 -8.48 26.76 2.35
N GLY A 58 -7.32 27.40 2.48
CA GLY A 58 -7.13 28.84 2.27
C GLY A 58 -6.98 29.24 0.80
N ALA A 59 -6.40 30.42 0.56
CA ALA A 59 -6.24 30.99 -0.78
C ALA A 59 -5.37 30.13 -1.72
N SER A 60 -4.27 29.57 -1.22
CA SER A 60 -3.43 28.61 -1.96
C SER A 60 -4.20 27.32 -2.28
N GLY A 61 -5.12 26.91 -1.41
CA GLY A 61 -6.01 25.77 -1.62
C GLY A 61 -6.94 25.97 -2.80
N ARG A 62 -7.57 27.14 -2.91
CA ARG A 62 -8.44 27.48 -4.05
C ARG A 62 -7.69 27.44 -5.39
N ILE A 63 -6.44 27.91 -5.42
CA ILE A 63 -5.59 27.81 -6.62
C ILE A 63 -5.29 26.35 -6.94
N LEU A 64 -4.93 25.56 -5.93
CA LEU A 64 -4.67 24.13 -6.11
C LEU A 64 -5.90 23.41 -6.67
N ASP A 65 -7.09 23.70 -6.14
CA ASP A 65 -8.35 23.12 -6.61
C ASP A 65 -8.62 23.48 -8.08
N ALA A 66 -8.41 24.74 -8.47
CA ALA A 66 -8.57 25.18 -9.86
C ALA A 66 -7.57 24.52 -10.83
N VAL A 67 -6.31 24.33 -10.40
CA VAL A 67 -5.31 23.59 -11.18
C VAL A 67 -5.73 22.12 -11.33
N LEU A 68 -6.13 21.48 -10.23
CA LEU A 68 -6.58 20.08 -10.23
C LEU A 68 -7.72 19.87 -11.22
N GLU A 69 -8.71 20.77 -11.20
CA GLU A 69 -9.84 20.74 -12.12
C GLU A 69 -9.38 20.84 -13.59
N ARG A 70 -8.50 21.79 -13.93
CA ARG A 70 -7.97 21.95 -15.30
C ARG A 70 -7.22 20.73 -15.81
N VAL A 71 -6.54 19.98 -14.93
CA VAL A 71 -5.84 18.74 -15.31
C VAL A 71 -6.74 17.49 -15.23
N GLY A 72 -8.03 17.68 -14.98
CA GLY A 72 -9.03 16.61 -14.95
C GLY A 72 -8.95 15.71 -13.72
N LEU A 73 -8.59 16.27 -12.57
CA LEU A 73 -8.57 15.60 -11.28
C LEU A 73 -9.59 16.22 -10.33
N ALA A 74 -10.37 15.39 -9.64
CA ALA A 74 -11.14 15.85 -8.50
C ALA A 74 -10.29 15.79 -7.23
N ARG A 75 -10.47 16.75 -6.33
CA ARG A 75 -9.78 16.78 -5.02
C ARG A 75 -9.96 15.47 -4.22
N ARG A 76 -11.14 14.84 -4.32
CA ARG A 76 -11.45 13.56 -3.68
C ARG A 76 -10.65 12.36 -4.22
N ASP A 77 -10.00 12.49 -5.36
CA ASP A 77 -9.24 11.41 -6.02
C ASP A 77 -7.74 11.45 -5.67
N VAL A 78 -7.31 12.45 -4.92
CA VAL A 78 -5.91 12.67 -4.55
C VAL A 78 -5.75 12.73 -3.03
N PHE A 79 -4.55 12.39 -2.54
CA PHE A 79 -4.20 12.59 -1.14
C PHE A 79 -3.38 13.86 -1.01
N ILE A 80 -3.74 14.77 -0.11
CA ILE A 80 -3.08 16.06 0.08
C ILE A 80 -2.58 16.15 1.52
N THR A 81 -1.33 16.53 1.71
CA THR A 81 -0.75 16.81 3.03
C THR A 81 0.40 17.82 2.93
N ASN A 82 1.11 18.05 4.04
CA ASN A 82 2.26 18.96 4.14
C ASN A 82 3.48 18.25 4.74
N VAL A 83 4.67 18.82 4.59
CA VAL A 83 5.89 18.29 5.23
C VAL A 83 5.76 18.31 6.75
N VAL A 84 5.33 19.42 7.33
CA VAL A 84 4.96 19.51 8.75
C VAL A 84 3.43 19.51 8.91
N LYS A 85 2.93 18.97 10.03
CA LYS A 85 1.48 18.83 10.29
C LYS A 85 0.89 19.89 11.22
N CYS A 86 1.67 20.89 11.60
CA CYS A 86 1.27 21.95 12.53
C CYS A 86 1.67 23.29 11.93
N ARG A 87 0.84 24.32 12.12
CA ARG A 87 1.11 25.68 11.62
C ARG A 87 2.30 26.31 12.37
N PRO A 88 3.34 26.77 11.66
CA PRO A 88 4.38 27.58 12.28
C PRO A 88 3.86 28.96 12.72
N PRO A 89 4.39 29.54 13.81
CA PRO A 89 4.03 30.88 14.25
C PRO A 89 4.10 31.88 13.09
N GLU A 90 3.07 32.73 12.96
CA GLU A 90 2.98 33.77 11.93
C GLU A 90 3.08 33.25 10.48
N ASN A 91 2.84 31.94 10.24
CA ASN A 91 3.03 31.28 8.95
C ASN A 91 4.47 31.36 8.40
N ARG A 92 5.49 31.47 9.27
CA ARG A 92 6.89 31.35 8.84
C ARG A 92 7.15 29.97 8.20
N LYS A 93 8.25 29.86 7.45
CA LYS A 93 8.73 28.54 7.00
C LYS A 93 9.06 27.64 8.21
N PRO A 94 8.76 26.33 8.13
CA PRO A 94 9.17 25.39 9.17
C PRO A 94 10.70 25.25 9.18
N ARG A 95 11.27 25.10 10.38
CA ARG A 95 12.70 24.91 10.59
C ARG A 95 13.12 23.48 10.29
N THR A 96 14.41 23.26 10.07
CA THR A 96 14.96 21.94 9.74
C THR A 96 14.68 20.90 10.83
N ASP A 97 14.75 21.27 12.11
CA ASP A 97 14.41 20.39 13.23
C ASP A 97 12.92 20.03 13.26
N GLU A 98 12.05 20.97 12.93
CA GLU A 98 10.60 20.76 12.84
C GLU A 98 10.23 19.80 11.70
N ILE A 99 10.86 19.99 10.52
CA ILE A 99 10.72 19.09 9.37
C ILE A 99 11.21 17.70 9.74
N THR A 100 12.39 17.60 10.34
CA THR A 100 13.01 16.32 10.73
C THR A 100 12.13 15.56 11.72
N ALA A 101 11.60 16.25 12.74
CA ALA A 101 10.72 15.65 13.74
C ALA A 101 9.39 15.15 13.14
N CYS A 102 8.86 15.84 12.12
CA CYS A 102 7.60 15.49 11.48
C CYS A 102 7.73 14.45 10.34
N ARG A 103 8.92 14.34 9.74
CA ARG A 103 9.21 13.47 8.59
C ARG A 103 8.75 12.01 8.74
N PRO A 104 8.86 11.35 9.92
CA PRO A 104 8.36 9.98 10.09
C PRO A 104 6.88 9.81 9.74
N TYR A 105 6.05 10.83 9.96
CA TYR A 105 4.63 10.79 9.58
C TYR A 105 4.44 10.85 8.07
N LEU A 106 5.19 11.72 7.37
CA LEU A 106 5.13 11.81 5.91
C LEU A 106 5.55 10.48 5.25
N VAL A 107 6.64 9.87 5.73
CA VAL A 107 7.11 8.54 5.28
C VAL A 107 6.01 7.49 5.50
N ALA A 108 5.43 7.45 6.70
CA ALA A 108 4.38 6.50 7.02
C ALA A 108 3.13 6.68 6.14
N GLN A 109 2.74 7.92 5.85
CA GLN A 109 1.62 8.23 4.96
C GLN A 109 1.87 7.78 3.52
N VAL A 110 3.05 8.06 2.97
CA VAL A 110 3.43 7.61 1.61
C VAL A 110 3.40 6.08 1.55
N ARG A 111 3.95 5.39 2.54
CA ARG A 111 3.93 3.92 2.61
C ARG A 111 2.52 3.34 2.81
N ALA A 112 1.65 4.04 3.53
CA ALA A 112 0.26 3.62 3.72
C ALA A 112 -0.59 3.79 2.45
N VAL A 113 -0.37 4.88 1.71
CA VAL A 113 -1.11 5.20 0.47
C VAL A 113 -0.57 4.44 -0.75
N ARG A 114 0.75 4.22 -0.81
CA ARG A 114 1.45 3.65 -1.98
C ARG A 114 1.06 4.34 -3.30
N PRO A 115 1.21 5.68 -3.38
CA PRO A 115 0.80 6.43 -4.55
C PRO A 115 1.68 6.08 -5.77
N SER A 116 1.12 6.27 -6.96
CA SER A 116 1.83 6.10 -8.22
C SER A 116 2.84 7.22 -8.47
N VAL A 117 2.58 8.40 -7.91
CA VAL A 117 3.43 9.60 -8.01
C VAL A 117 3.19 10.53 -6.84
N ILE A 118 4.25 11.19 -6.36
CA ILE A 118 4.19 12.28 -5.40
C ILE A 118 4.40 13.60 -6.14
N VAL A 119 3.62 14.63 -5.79
CA VAL A 119 3.79 15.99 -6.29
C VAL A 119 4.30 16.87 -5.14
N ALA A 120 5.53 17.37 -5.26
CA ALA A 120 6.13 18.27 -4.28
C ALA A 120 5.81 19.73 -4.65
N LEU A 121 5.01 20.39 -3.83
CA LEU A 121 4.54 21.76 -4.04
C LEU A 121 5.48 22.75 -3.33
N GLY A 122 6.43 23.30 -4.07
CA GLY A 122 7.39 24.30 -3.57
C GLY A 122 8.66 23.72 -2.95
N ASP A 123 9.56 24.64 -2.59
CA ASP A 123 10.92 24.33 -2.16
C ASP A 123 10.99 23.51 -0.86
N THR A 124 10.18 23.85 0.15
CA THR A 124 10.16 23.08 1.39
C THR A 124 9.64 21.65 1.20
N ALA A 125 8.67 21.45 0.30
CA ALA A 125 8.20 20.10 -0.05
C ALA A 125 9.29 19.29 -0.76
N VAL A 126 10.02 19.92 -1.68
CA VAL A 126 11.18 19.32 -2.35
C VAL A 126 12.23 18.91 -1.32
N SER A 127 12.65 19.83 -0.46
CA SER A 127 13.65 19.57 0.59
C SER A 127 13.21 18.48 1.58
N GLY A 128 11.95 18.52 2.03
CA GLY A 128 11.40 17.54 2.96
C GLY A 128 11.33 16.11 2.41
N LEU A 129 11.10 15.96 1.10
CA LEU A 129 11.08 14.67 0.41
C LEU A 129 12.48 14.23 -0.01
N LEU A 130 13.17 15.06 -0.79
CA LEU A 130 14.38 14.71 -1.54
C LEU A 130 15.69 15.07 -0.83
N GLY A 131 15.61 15.79 0.29
CA GLY A 131 16.76 16.23 1.07
C GLY A 131 17.14 17.70 0.82
N PRO A 132 17.88 18.31 1.77
CA PRO A 132 18.15 19.76 1.77
C PRO A 132 19.08 20.24 0.65
N SER A 133 19.79 19.34 -0.03
CA SER A 133 20.69 19.67 -1.13
C SER A 133 20.00 19.80 -2.49
N VAL A 134 18.69 19.56 -2.56
CA VAL A 134 17.94 19.59 -3.81
C VAL A 134 17.04 20.83 -3.83
N ASP A 135 17.35 21.79 -4.69
CA ASP A 135 16.50 22.96 -4.90
C ASP A 135 15.33 22.66 -5.86
N LEU A 136 14.29 23.51 -5.81
CA LEU A 136 13.12 23.38 -6.65
C LEU A 136 13.41 23.40 -8.16
N ALA A 137 14.27 24.32 -8.63
CA ALA A 137 14.53 24.48 -10.07
C ALA A 137 15.18 23.21 -10.65
N THR A 138 16.12 22.63 -9.91
CA THR A 138 16.79 21.37 -10.21
C THR A 138 15.81 20.19 -10.12
N ALA A 139 14.94 20.17 -9.10
CA ALA A 139 13.95 19.11 -8.95
C ALA A 139 12.87 19.10 -10.04
N ARG A 140 12.52 20.26 -10.61
CA ARG A 140 11.52 20.36 -11.70
C ARG A 140 12.00 19.80 -13.03
N ARG A 141 13.32 19.80 -13.29
CA ARG A 141 13.90 19.36 -14.57
C ARG A 141 13.75 17.86 -14.84
N SER A 142 13.72 17.03 -13.80
CA SER A 142 13.66 15.57 -13.95
C SER A 142 12.76 14.93 -12.89
N VAL A 143 12.19 13.77 -13.23
CA VAL A 143 11.45 12.96 -12.24
C VAL A 143 12.47 12.34 -11.28
N ARG A 144 12.36 12.68 -10.01
CA ARG A 144 13.17 12.11 -8.94
C ARG A 144 12.41 11.00 -8.24
N ARG A 145 12.98 10.43 -7.18
CA ARG A 145 12.35 9.37 -6.39
C ARG A 145 12.40 9.67 -4.91
N PHE A 146 11.29 9.34 -4.23
CA PHE A 146 11.20 9.23 -2.79
C PHE A 146 10.90 7.78 -2.47
N GLU A 147 11.87 7.07 -1.88
CA GLU A 147 11.90 5.61 -1.91
C GLU A 147 11.75 5.12 -3.36
N GLU A 148 10.74 4.29 -3.66
CA GLU A 148 10.48 3.81 -5.02
C GLU A 148 9.50 4.70 -5.81
N THR A 149 8.86 5.67 -5.14
CA THR A 149 7.78 6.46 -5.73
C THR A 149 8.35 7.65 -6.52
N PRO A 150 7.97 7.82 -7.80
CA PRO A 150 8.30 9.00 -8.59
C PRO A 150 7.87 10.31 -7.93
N VAL A 151 8.73 11.32 -7.95
CA VAL A 151 8.45 12.68 -7.45
C VAL A 151 8.50 13.66 -8.61
N VAL A 152 7.41 14.40 -8.79
CA VAL A 152 7.32 15.55 -9.68
C VAL A 152 7.30 16.80 -8.80
N ALA A 153 8.30 17.66 -8.95
CA ALA A 153 8.32 18.95 -8.26
C ALA A 153 7.56 20.01 -9.05
N THR A 154 6.98 20.99 -8.37
CA THR A 154 6.39 22.17 -8.99
C THR A 154 6.36 23.36 -8.01
N TYR A 155 5.95 24.53 -8.47
CA TYR A 155 5.81 25.71 -7.61
C TYR A 155 4.69 25.52 -6.58
N HIS A 156 4.84 26.12 -5.40
CA HIS A 156 3.76 26.15 -4.42
C HIS A 156 2.59 27.00 -4.96
N PRO A 157 1.32 26.57 -4.83
CA PRO A 157 0.16 27.33 -5.33
C PRO A 157 0.10 28.79 -4.82
N ALA A 158 0.60 29.06 -3.62
CA ALA A 158 0.69 30.43 -3.11
C ALA A 158 1.56 31.36 -3.96
N ALA A 159 2.58 30.86 -4.67
CA ALA A 159 3.42 31.67 -5.55
C ALA A 159 2.61 32.23 -6.76
N ALA A 160 1.57 31.52 -7.17
CA ALA A 160 0.69 31.94 -8.26
C ALA A 160 -0.26 33.09 -7.87
N LEU A 161 -0.43 33.40 -6.57
CA LEU A 161 -1.16 34.59 -6.12
C LEU A 161 -0.47 35.88 -6.60
N TYR A 162 0.86 35.86 -6.70
CA TYR A 162 1.67 37.02 -7.09
C TYR A 162 2.12 36.96 -8.55
N ASN A 163 2.10 35.78 -9.17
CA ASN A 163 2.53 35.61 -10.56
C ASN A 163 1.67 34.58 -11.30
N ARG A 164 0.70 35.06 -12.09
CA ARG A 164 -0.20 34.21 -12.89
C ARG A 164 0.50 33.34 -13.94
N ARG A 165 1.74 33.67 -14.35
CA ARG A 165 2.49 32.81 -15.29
C ARG A 165 2.87 31.48 -14.64
N LEU A 166 3.13 31.47 -13.33
CA LEU A 166 3.47 30.24 -12.59
C LEU A 166 2.33 29.24 -12.57
N THR A 167 1.08 29.69 -12.72
CA THR A 167 -0.08 28.81 -12.84
C THR A 167 0.05 27.83 -14.02
N ARG A 168 0.58 28.29 -15.17
CA ARG A 168 0.78 27.43 -16.36
C ARG A 168 1.87 26.39 -16.12
N GLU A 169 2.91 26.76 -15.41
CA GLU A 169 3.99 25.84 -15.02
C GLU A 169 3.46 24.74 -14.08
N ILE A 170 2.62 25.13 -13.11
CA ILE A 170 1.95 24.20 -12.20
C ILE A 170 1.04 23.25 -12.98
N ASP A 171 0.24 23.75 -13.93
CA ASP A 171 -0.62 22.91 -14.78
C ASP A 171 0.21 21.88 -15.58
N ALA A 172 1.33 22.30 -16.16
CA ALA A 172 2.20 21.43 -16.94
C ALA A 172 2.82 20.31 -16.08
N ASP A 173 3.31 20.66 -14.89
CA ASP A 173 3.91 19.71 -13.95
C ASP A 173 2.87 18.72 -13.40
N LEU A 174 1.67 19.18 -13.03
CA LEU A 174 0.59 18.28 -12.61
C LEU A 174 0.11 17.39 -13.76
N THR A 175 0.06 17.90 -14.99
CA THR A 175 -0.26 17.08 -16.17
C THR A 175 0.78 15.97 -16.35
N ARG A 176 2.08 16.25 -16.12
CA ARG A 176 3.13 15.22 -16.13
C ARG A 176 2.89 14.16 -15.04
N ALA A 177 2.54 14.58 -13.82
CA ALA A 177 2.20 13.67 -12.73
C ALA A 177 0.99 12.78 -13.08
N VAL A 178 -0.07 13.35 -13.67
CA VAL A 178 -1.25 12.60 -14.14
C VAL A 178 -0.86 11.53 -15.17
N ARG A 179 0.04 11.84 -16.10
CA ARG A 179 0.52 10.84 -17.08
C ARG A 179 1.25 9.68 -16.40
N ILE A 180 2.11 9.96 -15.42
CA ILE A 180 2.81 8.93 -14.63
C ILE A 180 1.79 8.05 -13.89
N ALA A 181 0.83 8.66 -13.19
CA ALA A 181 -0.21 7.94 -12.47
C ALA A 181 -1.07 7.06 -13.39
N ARG A 182 -1.42 7.56 -14.60
CA ARG A 182 -2.17 6.78 -15.60
C ARG A 182 -1.35 5.61 -16.15
N ALA A 183 -0.05 5.78 -16.37
CA ALA A 183 0.83 4.71 -16.83
C ALA A 183 0.95 3.57 -15.80
N ASP A 184 1.07 3.90 -14.50
CA ASP A 184 1.04 2.92 -13.42
C ASP A 184 -0.33 2.24 -13.28
N ARG A 185 -1.45 2.99 -13.41
CA ARG A 185 -2.81 2.40 -13.40
C ARG A 185 -3.04 1.41 -14.54
N ARG A 186 -2.44 1.62 -15.71
CA ARG A 186 -2.48 0.66 -16.82
C ARG A 186 -1.72 -0.63 -16.51
N ARG A 187 -0.90 -0.67 -15.46
CA ARG A 187 -0.19 -1.88 -15.01
C ARG A 187 -0.92 -2.62 -13.88
N ARG A 188 -1.67 -1.92 -13.02
CA ARG A 188 -2.31 -2.52 -11.82
C ARG A 188 -3.71 -3.08 -12.08
N THR A 189 -4.03 -4.23 -11.49
CA THR A 189 -5.39 -4.79 -11.50
C THR A 189 -6.40 -3.85 -10.83
N GLY A 190 -7.68 -3.91 -11.21
CA GLY A 190 -8.71 -2.99 -10.73
C GLY A 190 -10.10 -3.61 -10.50
N LYS A 191 -11.09 -2.79 -10.15
CA LYS A 191 -12.49 -3.24 -10.04
C LYS A 191 -13.01 -3.75 -11.40
N PRO A 192 -13.88 -4.77 -11.43
CA PRO A 192 -14.51 -5.24 -12.67
C PRO A 192 -15.22 -4.12 -13.43
N ARG A 193 -15.22 -4.20 -14.76
CA ARG A 193 -15.84 -3.22 -15.68
C ARG A 193 -16.98 -3.86 -16.44
N THR A 194 -18.17 -3.30 -16.37
CA THR A 194 -19.38 -3.84 -17.03
C THR A 194 -19.24 -3.97 -18.54
N SER A 195 -18.47 -3.10 -19.19
CA SER A 195 -18.25 -3.09 -20.63
C SER A 195 -17.20 -4.09 -21.15
N LYS A 196 -16.55 -4.85 -20.27
CA LYS A 196 -15.43 -5.73 -20.64
C LYS A 196 -15.81 -7.22 -20.49
N PRO A 197 -15.30 -8.09 -21.38
CA PRO A 197 -15.57 -9.54 -21.30
C PRO A 197 -15.01 -10.11 -19.99
N THR A 198 -15.53 -11.26 -19.55
CA THR A 198 -15.04 -11.96 -18.35
C THR A 198 -14.41 -13.29 -18.71
N LYS A 199 -13.14 -13.48 -18.34
CA LYS A 199 -12.47 -14.77 -18.37
C LYS A 199 -12.47 -15.43 -16.99
N THR A 200 -12.54 -16.76 -16.95
CA THR A 200 -12.34 -17.53 -15.72
C THR A 200 -10.88 -17.84 -15.54
N ALA A 201 -10.43 -17.89 -14.28
CA ALA A 201 -9.08 -18.32 -13.96
C ALA A 201 -9.12 -19.17 -12.69
N LEU A 202 -8.50 -20.35 -12.76
CA LEU A 202 -8.38 -21.27 -11.63
C LEU A 202 -6.96 -21.20 -11.07
N SER A 203 -6.86 -21.22 -9.74
CA SER A 203 -5.60 -21.31 -9.02
C SER A 203 -5.71 -22.27 -7.86
N SER A 204 -4.56 -22.77 -7.43
CA SER A 204 -4.43 -23.57 -6.22
C SER A 204 -3.24 -23.11 -5.39
N GLY A 205 -3.30 -23.33 -4.08
CA GLY A 205 -2.26 -22.90 -3.15
C GLY A 205 -2.37 -23.55 -1.78
N CYS A 206 -1.47 -23.17 -0.86
CA CYS A 206 -1.45 -23.72 0.50
C CYS A 206 -1.47 -22.64 1.58
N ALA A 207 -2.18 -22.91 2.68
CA ALA A 207 -1.87 -22.36 3.99
C ALA A 207 -0.80 -23.26 4.64
N VAL A 208 0.45 -22.83 4.61
CA VAL A 208 1.59 -23.62 5.11
C VAL A 208 1.87 -23.27 6.56
N ILE A 209 1.91 -24.30 7.41
CA ILE A 209 2.16 -24.19 8.85
C ILE A 209 3.54 -24.78 9.19
N ASP A 210 4.28 -24.12 10.07
CA ASP A 210 5.52 -24.67 10.65
C ASP A 210 5.28 -25.40 11.98
N SER A 211 6.32 -26.08 12.49
CA SER A 211 6.26 -26.79 13.77
C SER A 211 6.00 -25.89 14.98
N GLY A 212 6.19 -24.58 14.85
CA GLY A 212 5.90 -23.58 15.88
C GLY A 212 4.48 -23.01 15.80
N GLY A 213 3.61 -23.56 14.94
CA GLY A 213 2.24 -23.06 14.75
C GLY A 213 2.18 -21.69 14.08
N ARG A 214 3.16 -21.34 13.25
CA ARG A 214 3.16 -20.10 12.46
C ARG A 214 2.79 -20.39 11.02
N ILE A 215 2.18 -19.41 10.35
CA ILE A 215 1.80 -19.49 8.94
C ILE A 215 2.79 -18.75 8.04
N LEU A 216 3.05 -19.32 6.87
CA LEU A 216 3.90 -18.71 5.85
C LEU A 216 3.11 -17.69 5.04
N LEU A 217 3.64 -16.48 4.90
CA LEU A 217 3.18 -15.50 3.92
C LEU A 217 4.35 -15.04 3.04
N LEU A 218 4.02 -14.58 1.84
CA LEU A 218 4.95 -13.97 0.89
C LEU A 218 4.44 -12.61 0.43
N ARG A 219 5.36 -11.68 0.14
CA ARG A 219 5.05 -10.32 -0.28
C ARG A 219 5.44 -10.10 -1.73
N ARG A 220 4.45 -9.76 -2.55
CA ARG A 220 4.67 -9.44 -3.97
C ARG A 220 5.52 -8.17 -4.10
N ALA A 221 6.55 -8.18 -4.94
CA ALA A 221 7.46 -7.06 -5.13
C ALA A 221 6.80 -5.84 -5.80
N ASP A 222 5.88 -6.08 -6.74
CA ASP A 222 5.22 -5.06 -7.54
C ASP A 222 4.17 -4.25 -6.76
N GLU A 223 3.35 -4.94 -5.97
CA GLU A 223 2.24 -4.34 -5.22
C GLU A 223 2.57 -4.18 -3.73
N ARG A 224 3.65 -4.78 -3.24
CA ARG A 224 4.05 -4.84 -1.81
C ARG A 224 2.93 -5.37 -0.90
N ILE A 225 2.12 -6.30 -1.40
CA ILE A 225 1.03 -6.92 -0.64
C ILE A 225 1.42 -8.30 -0.15
N TRP A 226 1.06 -8.60 1.10
CA TRP A 226 1.19 -9.95 1.66
C TRP A 226 0.02 -10.82 1.22
N GLY A 227 0.33 -12.07 0.88
CA GLY A 227 -0.64 -13.10 0.53
C GLY A 227 -0.17 -14.49 0.96
N LEU A 228 -0.95 -15.50 0.55
CA LEU A 228 -0.60 -16.91 0.66
C LEU A 228 -0.02 -17.41 -0.67
N PRO A 229 0.84 -18.45 -0.65
CA PRO A 229 1.42 -18.99 -1.87
C PRO A 229 0.34 -19.66 -2.72
N LYS A 230 0.25 -19.27 -4.00
CA LYS A 230 -0.76 -19.75 -4.95
C LYS A 230 -0.51 -19.27 -6.39
N GLY A 231 -0.65 -20.18 -7.34
CA GLY A 231 -0.61 -19.86 -8.76
C GLY A 231 -1.53 -20.70 -9.61
N THR A 232 -1.31 -20.66 -10.92
CA THR A 232 -2.31 -21.10 -11.91
C THR A 232 -2.21 -22.61 -12.11
N VAL A 233 -3.37 -23.27 -12.22
CA VAL A 233 -3.41 -24.70 -12.53
C VAL A 233 -2.99 -24.90 -13.97
N GLU A 234 -1.92 -25.68 -14.18
CA GLU A 234 -1.40 -25.97 -15.51
C GLU A 234 -2.14 -27.17 -16.16
N PRO A 235 -2.12 -27.30 -17.50
CA PRO A 235 -2.74 -28.43 -18.17
C PRO A 235 -2.20 -29.78 -17.67
N GLY A 236 -3.11 -30.67 -17.24
CA GLY A 236 -2.76 -32.00 -16.74
C GLY A 236 -2.41 -32.06 -15.24
N GLU A 237 -2.40 -30.93 -14.53
CA GLU A 237 -2.08 -30.86 -13.11
C GLU A 237 -3.33 -30.96 -12.21
N THR A 238 -3.26 -31.71 -11.11
CA THR A 238 -4.30 -31.67 -10.06
C THR A 238 -4.17 -30.41 -9.18
N LEU A 239 -5.23 -30.06 -8.46
CA LEU A 239 -5.20 -28.91 -7.54
C LEU A 239 -4.14 -29.06 -6.45
N GLU A 240 -3.94 -30.28 -5.95
CA GLU A 240 -2.92 -30.62 -4.96
C GLU A 240 -1.51 -30.46 -5.53
N GLN A 241 -1.29 -30.96 -6.76
CA GLN A 241 0.00 -30.83 -7.44
C GLN A 241 0.35 -29.36 -7.66
N THR A 242 -0.60 -28.56 -8.19
CA THR A 242 -0.43 -27.11 -8.34
C THR A 242 -0.09 -26.46 -7.01
N ALA A 243 -0.84 -26.76 -5.94
CA ALA A 243 -0.63 -26.14 -4.64
C ALA A 243 0.78 -26.44 -4.07
N VAL A 244 1.29 -27.66 -4.25
CA VAL A 244 2.63 -28.05 -3.80
C VAL A 244 3.72 -27.42 -4.67
N ARG A 245 3.53 -27.39 -6.00
CA ARG A 245 4.47 -26.76 -6.95
C ARG A 245 4.61 -25.26 -6.67
N GLU A 246 3.52 -24.55 -6.55
CA GLU A 246 3.49 -23.10 -6.34
C GLU A 246 4.17 -22.71 -5.01
N VAL A 247 3.95 -23.47 -3.93
CA VAL A 247 4.70 -23.25 -2.68
C VAL A 247 6.20 -23.41 -2.91
N ARG A 248 6.61 -24.43 -3.67
CA ARG A 248 8.03 -24.69 -3.93
C ARG A 248 8.66 -23.58 -4.78
N GLU A 249 7.99 -23.17 -5.84
CA GLU A 249 8.46 -22.14 -6.77
C GLU A 249 8.52 -20.78 -6.06
N GLU A 250 7.41 -20.34 -5.46
CA GLU A 250 7.30 -19.00 -4.89
C GLU A 250 8.15 -18.81 -3.61
N THR A 251 8.39 -19.87 -2.84
CA THR A 251 8.97 -19.76 -1.49
C THR A 251 10.24 -20.58 -1.26
N GLY A 252 10.57 -21.53 -2.14
CA GLY A 252 11.67 -22.48 -1.97
C GLY A 252 11.40 -23.60 -0.96
N LEU A 253 10.19 -23.69 -0.40
CA LEU A 253 9.82 -24.73 0.58
C LEU A 253 9.21 -25.97 -0.07
N ARG A 254 9.46 -27.12 0.54
CA ARG A 254 8.73 -28.36 0.24
C ARG A 254 7.69 -28.60 1.32
N VAL A 255 6.48 -28.94 0.91
CA VAL A 255 5.34 -29.14 1.80
C VAL A 255 4.63 -30.46 1.56
N ARG A 256 3.93 -30.94 2.58
CA ARG A 256 2.98 -32.06 2.48
C ARG A 256 1.58 -31.54 2.82
N ILE A 257 0.62 -31.79 1.94
CA ILE A 257 -0.79 -31.46 2.18
C ILE A 257 -1.31 -32.35 3.31
N LEU A 258 -2.02 -31.71 4.25
CA LEU A 258 -2.68 -32.35 5.38
C LEU A 258 -4.16 -32.57 5.09
N ALA A 259 -4.84 -31.56 4.55
CA ALA A 259 -6.27 -31.61 4.24
C ALA A 259 -6.66 -30.50 3.24
N PRO A 260 -7.78 -30.66 2.50
CA PRO A 260 -8.46 -29.53 1.88
C PRO A 260 -8.83 -28.47 2.93
N LEU A 261 -8.72 -27.19 2.59
CA LEU A 261 -8.99 -26.11 3.55
C LEU A 261 -10.22 -25.28 3.18
N THR A 262 -10.17 -24.57 2.05
CA THR A 262 -11.28 -23.70 1.61
C THR A 262 -11.09 -23.26 0.16
N GLU A 263 -12.13 -22.67 -0.43
CA GLU A 263 -12.02 -21.95 -1.70
C GLU A 263 -12.44 -20.49 -1.54
N ILE A 264 -11.83 -19.62 -2.33
CA ILE A 264 -12.23 -18.21 -2.45
C ILE A 264 -12.54 -17.87 -3.90
N ARG A 265 -13.48 -16.95 -4.09
CA ARG A 265 -13.89 -16.44 -5.40
C ARG A 265 -13.89 -14.92 -5.37
N TYR A 266 -13.28 -14.31 -6.37
CA TYR A 266 -13.26 -12.85 -6.51
C TYR A 266 -13.16 -12.44 -7.97
N ARG A 267 -13.50 -11.18 -8.24
CA ARG A 267 -13.46 -10.61 -9.58
C ARG A 267 -12.59 -9.36 -9.61
N PHE A 268 -11.81 -9.20 -10.66
CA PHE A 268 -11.01 -7.99 -10.91
C PHE A 268 -10.89 -7.72 -12.42
N TYR A 269 -10.62 -6.50 -12.81
CA TYR A 269 -10.23 -6.14 -14.17
C TYR A 269 -8.71 -6.26 -14.33
N SER A 270 -8.25 -6.97 -15.36
CA SER A 270 -6.86 -7.08 -15.76
C SER A 270 -6.62 -6.13 -16.94
N PRO A 271 -5.85 -5.04 -16.76
CA PRO A 271 -5.47 -4.18 -17.88
C PRO A 271 -4.62 -4.88 -18.93
N ARG A 272 -3.82 -5.88 -18.51
CA ARG A 272 -2.96 -6.67 -19.41
C ARG A 272 -3.77 -7.45 -20.45
N ASP A 273 -4.91 -7.97 -20.02
CA ASP A 273 -5.79 -8.79 -20.87
C ASP A 273 -6.98 -7.99 -21.43
N ASP A 274 -7.09 -6.71 -21.05
CA ASP A 274 -8.25 -5.86 -21.26
C ASP A 274 -9.60 -6.56 -20.96
N ALA A 275 -9.63 -7.37 -19.90
CA ALA A 275 -10.79 -8.21 -19.54
C ALA A 275 -10.99 -8.28 -18.03
N ASN A 276 -12.22 -8.55 -17.60
CA ASN A 276 -12.51 -8.99 -16.24
C ASN A 276 -12.02 -10.43 -16.06
N VAL A 277 -11.58 -10.74 -14.85
CA VAL A 277 -11.12 -12.06 -14.43
C VAL A 277 -11.99 -12.49 -13.26
N ALA A 278 -12.74 -13.59 -13.44
CA ALA A 278 -13.40 -14.32 -12.38
C ALA A 278 -12.44 -15.38 -11.85
N LYS A 279 -11.76 -15.07 -10.74
CA LYS A 279 -10.74 -15.91 -10.15
C LYS A 279 -11.36 -16.82 -9.09
N ARG A 280 -11.11 -18.13 -9.23
CA ARG A 280 -11.34 -19.13 -8.18
C ARG A 280 -10.00 -19.63 -7.68
N VAL A 281 -9.81 -19.65 -6.37
CA VAL A 281 -8.58 -20.18 -5.74
C VAL A 281 -8.98 -21.25 -4.73
N VAL A 282 -8.39 -22.43 -4.85
CA VAL A 282 -8.55 -23.52 -3.88
C VAL A 282 -7.31 -23.56 -2.98
N TYR A 283 -7.51 -23.63 -1.67
CA TYR A 283 -6.43 -23.72 -0.70
C TYR A 283 -6.47 -25.06 0.04
N PHE A 284 -5.28 -25.59 0.30
CA PHE A 284 -5.04 -26.74 1.16
C PHE A 284 -4.32 -26.32 2.44
N LEU A 285 -4.54 -27.04 3.53
CA LEU A 285 -3.69 -26.97 4.70
C LEU A 285 -2.47 -27.86 4.45
N ALA A 286 -1.27 -27.33 4.69
CA ALA A 286 -0.03 -28.08 4.48
C ALA A 286 0.98 -27.81 5.58
N GLU A 287 1.87 -28.77 5.80
CA GLU A 287 3.02 -28.60 6.70
C GLU A 287 4.34 -28.59 5.92
N ARG A 288 5.33 -27.87 6.43
CA ARG A 288 6.68 -27.86 5.88
C ARG A 288 7.37 -29.21 6.14
N VAL A 289 7.88 -29.82 5.07
CA VAL A 289 8.70 -31.05 5.13
C VAL A 289 10.15 -30.82 4.68
N GLY A 290 10.47 -29.65 4.13
CA GLY A 290 11.85 -29.31 3.76
C GLY A 290 11.99 -27.99 3.01
N GLY A 291 13.14 -27.82 2.35
CA GLY A 291 13.47 -26.61 1.61
C GLY A 291 14.00 -25.47 2.49
N ARG A 292 14.47 -24.39 1.84
CA ARG A 292 14.96 -23.16 2.48
C ARG A 292 14.14 -22.00 1.93
N LEU A 293 13.79 -21.06 2.80
CA LEU A 293 13.09 -19.85 2.39
C LEU A 293 13.94 -19.08 1.38
N LYS A 294 13.44 -18.98 0.16
CA LYS A 294 14.04 -18.21 -0.93
C LYS A 294 12.89 -17.75 -1.83
N PRO A 295 12.50 -16.46 -1.77
CA PRO A 295 11.47 -15.95 -2.66
C PRO A 295 11.96 -15.98 -4.11
N GLU A 296 11.07 -16.29 -5.05
CA GLU A 296 11.38 -16.21 -6.47
C GLU A 296 11.35 -14.77 -7.01
N PRO A 297 11.86 -14.53 -8.23
CA PRO A 297 11.69 -13.25 -8.92
C PRO A 297 10.21 -12.88 -9.03
N GLY A 298 9.81 -11.80 -8.36
CA GLY A 298 8.40 -11.38 -8.25
C GLY A 298 7.94 -11.20 -6.81
N PHE A 299 8.66 -11.77 -5.84
CA PHE A 299 8.44 -11.59 -4.42
C PHE A 299 9.67 -10.97 -3.75
N ASP A 300 9.46 -9.97 -2.91
CA ASP A 300 10.55 -9.28 -2.20
C ASP A 300 10.71 -9.73 -0.74
N ASP A 301 9.81 -10.61 -0.26
CA ASP A 301 9.85 -11.12 1.10
C ASP A 301 9.04 -12.42 1.26
N VAL A 302 9.48 -13.31 2.16
CA VAL A 302 8.76 -14.52 2.56
C VAL A 302 9.08 -14.86 4.01
N ARG A 303 8.05 -14.95 4.87
CA ARG A 303 8.24 -15.03 6.33
C ARG A 303 7.14 -15.81 7.03
N TRP A 304 7.47 -16.29 8.23
CA TRP A 304 6.56 -16.94 9.17
C TRP A 304 5.89 -15.90 10.09
N PHE A 305 4.59 -16.07 10.33
CA PHE A 305 3.81 -15.16 11.18
C PHE A 305 2.90 -15.93 12.14
N THR A 306 2.66 -15.34 13.31
CA THR A 306 1.58 -15.79 14.20
C THR A 306 0.22 -15.52 13.54
N ARG A 307 -0.86 -16.18 14.01
CA ARG A 307 -2.24 -15.91 13.54
C ARG A 307 -2.57 -14.41 13.57
N ALA A 308 -2.30 -13.77 14.70
CA ALA A 308 -2.62 -12.35 14.89
C ALA A 308 -1.81 -11.45 13.94
N ASP A 309 -0.53 -11.75 13.75
CA ASP A 309 0.34 -10.98 12.86
C ASP A 309 0.01 -11.16 11.39
N ALA A 310 -0.37 -12.36 10.98
CA ALA A 310 -0.77 -12.67 9.62
C ALA A 310 -2.05 -11.93 9.24
N VAL A 311 -3.09 -11.99 10.08
CA VAL A 311 -4.38 -11.31 9.84
C VAL A 311 -4.21 -9.80 9.69
N ARG A 312 -3.32 -9.18 10.49
CA ARG A 312 -3.01 -7.74 10.39
C ARG A 312 -2.29 -7.34 9.10
N ARG A 313 -1.44 -8.22 8.56
CA ARG A 313 -0.61 -7.94 7.38
C ARG A 313 -1.31 -8.19 6.05
N LEU A 314 -2.25 -9.13 6.02
CA LEU A 314 -2.97 -9.49 4.81
C LEU A 314 -3.82 -8.33 4.30
N HIS A 315 -3.70 -8.07 3.00
CA HIS A 315 -4.37 -6.95 2.36
C HIS A 315 -5.87 -7.23 2.14
N PHE A 316 -6.23 -8.46 1.77
CA PHE A 316 -7.60 -8.82 1.42
C PHE A 316 -8.28 -9.66 2.51
N ASP A 317 -9.57 -9.39 2.75
CA ASP A 317 -10.37 -10.15 3.72
C ASP A 317 -10.51 -11.63 3.39
N ASN A 318 -10.53 -11.97 2.10
CA ASN A 318 -10.55 -13.36 1.65
C ASN A 318 -9.33 -14.13 2.16
N ASP A 319 -8.13 -13.57 2.04
CA ASP A 319 -6.92 -14.21 2.53
C ASP A 319 -6.92 -14.29 4.08
N ARG A 320 -7.44 -13.25 4.76
CA ARG A 320 -7.61 -13.28 6.22
C ARG A 320 -8.50 -14.45 6.65
N ASN A 321 -9.58 -14.72 5.91
CA ASN A 321 -10.47 -15.84 6.18
C ASN A 321 -9.77 -17.19 5.98
N VAL A 322 -8.98 -17.35 4.91
CA VAL A 322 -8.17 -18.57 4.69
C VAL A 322 -7.23 -18.81 5.87
N VAL A 323 -6.53 -17.76 6.34
CA VAL A 323 -5.66 -17.87 7.53
C VAL A 323 -6.45 -18.27 8.77
N ARG A 324 -7.58 -17.64 9.06
CA ARG A 324 -8.40 -17.99 10.23
C ARG A 324 -8.81 -19.46 10.21
N ARG A 325 -9.28 -19.95 9.06
CA ARG A 325 -9.65 -21.36 8.86
C ARG A 325 -8.48 -22.31 9.05
N ALA A 326 -7.28 -21.95 8.57
CA ALA A 326 -6.09 -22.78 8.74
C ALA A 326 -5.79 -23.01 10.23
N PHE A 327 -5.88 -21.97 11.05
CA PHE A 327 -5.68 -22.07 12.49
C PHE A 327 -6.82 -22.82 13.22
N GLU A 328 -8.06 -22.69 12.77
CA GLU A 328 -9.20 -23.44 13.31
C GLU A 328 -9.08 -24.95 13.00
N ALA A 329 -8.62 -25.30 11.81
CA ALA A 329 -8.40 -26.70 11.41
C ALA A 329 -7.32 -27.39 12.26
N LEU A 330 -6.31 -26.65 12.73
CA LEU A 330 -5.28 -27.17 13.64
C LEU A 330 -5.78 -27.39 15.08
N ALA A 331 -6.78 -26.61 15.51
CA ALA A 331 -7.32 -26.68 16.87
C ALA A 331 -8.33 -27.84 17.05
N THR A 332 -8.83 -28.41 15.96
CA THR A 332 -9.74 -29.56 16.00
C THR A 332 -8.93 -30.86 16.17
N PRO A 333 -9.11 -31.64 17.25
CA PRO A 333 -8.40 -32.90 17.41
C PRO A 333 -8.81 -33.89 16.32
N THR A 334 -7.87 -34.30 15.46
CA THR A 334 -8.10 -35.42 14.55
C THR A 334 -8.11 -36.71 15.37
N GLY A 335 -9.28 -37.35 15.48
CA GLY A 335 -9.44 -38.64 16.13
C GLY A 335 -8.60 -39.71 15.44
N ARG A 336 -7.42 -40.01 16.01
CA ARG A 336 -6.66 -41.22 15.69
C ARG A 336 -7.20 -42.38 16.52
N THR A 337 -8.01 -43.23 15.91
CA THR A 337 -8.19 -44.61 16.35
C THR A 337 -6.83 -45.32 16.27
N ARG A 338 -6.17 -45.50 17.42
CA ARG A 338 -5.06 -46.45 17.54
C ARG A 338 -5.64 -47.85 17.40
N GLY A 339 -5.41 -48.48 16.26
CA GLY A 339 -5.67 -49.91 16.07
C GLY A 339 -4.92 -50.72 17.13
N ARG A 340 -5.65 -51.40 18.00
CA ARG A 340 -5.12 -52.51 18.79
C ARG A 340 -4.89 -53.69 17.84
N GLY A 341 -3.64 -54.06 17.64
CA GLY A 341 -3.28 -55.34 17.01
C GLY A 341 -3.74 -56.53 17.88
N PRO A 342 -3.96 -57.70 17.28
CA PRO A 342 -4.50 -58.85 17.99
C PRO A 342 -3.46 -59.43 18.96
N ALA A 343 -3.89 -59.71 20.19
CA ALA A 343 -3.07 -60.38 21.19
C ALA A 343 -2.83 -61.84 20.77
N ALA A 344 -1.56 -62.23 20.68
CA ALA A 344 -1.15 -63.61 20.46
C ALA A 344 -1.49 -64.46 21.69
N LYS A 345 -2.18 -65.58 21.47
CA LYS A 345 -2.35 -66.66 22.44
C LYS A 345 -1.02 -67.39 22.62
N ARG A 346 -0.54 -67.49 23.85
CA ARG A 346 0.20 -68.64 24.38
C ARG A 346 -0.20 -68.87 25.81
#